data_AF-A0A7X5ILX6-F1
#
_entry.id   AF-A0A7X5ILX6-F1
#
_cell.length_a   1.000
_cell.length_b   1.000
_cell.length_c   1.000
_cell.angle_alpha   90.00
_cell.angle_beta   90.00
_cell.angle_gamma   90.00
#
_symmetry.space_group_name_H-M   'P 1'
#
loop_
_entity.id
_entity.type
_entity.pdbx_description
1 polymer ?
#
loop_
_entity_poly.entity_id
_entity_poly.type
_entity_poly.pdbx_seq_one_letter_code
_entity_poly.pdbx_strand_id
1 'polypeptide(L)'
;MIKGYLRKQLKNIEEKISEQRCELKKIQSMEQIIREKIKEIQETDINFGIFSPRIGDMSPRDKIKELEGQLKKVREDKATQRENLNTLRDERRKFKGMLDELKELENLAKEKGEHL
;
A
#
# COMPACT_ATOMS: atom_id res chain seq x y z
N MET A 1 12.80 11.17 -29.47
CA MET A 1 12.47 11.80 -28.16
C MET A 1 11.35 11.09 -27.41
N ILE A 2 10.23 10.73 -28.05
CA ILE A 2 9.04 10.15 -27.40
C ILE A 2 9.30 8.80 -26.70
N LYS A 3 10.00 7.87 -27.36
CA LYS A 3 10.37 6.56 -26.79
C LYS A 3 11.17 6.66 -25.49
N GLY A 4 12.10 7.62 -25.42
CA GLY A 4 12.90 7.88 -24.22
C GLY A 4 12.05 8.42 -23.07
N TYR A 5 11.12 9.31 -23.38
CA TYR A 5 10.14 9.83 -22.40
C TYR A 5 9.27 8.70 -21.83
N LEU A 6 8.68 7.85 -22.69
CA LEU A 6 7.83 6.74 -22.24
C LEU A 6 8.58 5.75 -21.35
N ARG A 7 9.83 5.41 -21.69
CA ARG A 7 10.69 4.57 -20.85
C ARG A 7 10.97 5.18 -19.48
N LYS A 8 11.23 6.49 -19.42
CA LYS A 8 11.46 7.21 -18.17
C LYS A 8 10.20 7.21 -17.29
N GLN A 9 9.03 7.47 -17.87
CA GLN A 9 7.77 7.44 -17.12
C GLN A 9 7.46 6.04 -16.59
N LEU A 10 7.70 5.01 -17.39
CA LEU A 10 7.48 3.62 -16.97
C LEU A 10 8.39 3.24 -15.79
N LYS A 11 9.67 3.64 -15.84
CA LYS A 11 10.61 3.46 -14.72
C LYS A 11 10.14 4.18 -13.45
N ASN A 12 9.73 5.44 -13.56
CA ASN A 12 9.23 6.21 -12.42
C ASN A 12 7.99 5.56 -11.78
N ILE A 13 7.08 5.02 -12.59
CA ILE A 13 5.88 4.32 -12.09
C ILE A 13 6.28 3.01 -11.40
N GLU A 14 7.24 2.27 -11.93
CA GLU A 14 7.75 1.05 -11.31
C GLU A 14 8.42 1.32 -9.95
N GLU A 15 9.15 2.41 -9.83
CA GLU A 15 9.72 2.89 -8.56
C GLU A 15 8.60 3.22 -7.55
N LYS A 16 7.61 4.01 -7.94
CA LYS A 16 6.44 4.34 -7.08
C LYS A 16 5.65 3.10 -6.65
N ILE A 17 5.46 2.13 -7.54
CA ILE A 17 4.81 0.85 -7.20
C ILE A 17 5.64 0.09 -6.16
N SER A 18 6.97 0.10 -6.29
CA SER A 18 7.87 -0.56 -5.33
C SER A 18 7.78 0.10 -3.95
N GLU A 19 7.79 1.43 -3.90
CA GLU A 19 7.64 2.21 -2.67
C GLU A 19 6.30 1.92 -1.99
N GLN A 20 5.18 2.00 -2.71
CA GLN A 20 3.85 1.68 -2.16
C GLN A 20 3.74 0.24 -1.65
N ARG A 21 4.39 -0.72 -2.32
CA ARG A 21 4.45 -2.10 -1.81
C ARG A 21 5.20 -2.20 -0.49
N CYS A 22 6.27 -1.42 -0.32
CA CYS A 22 7.02 -1.35 0.92
C CYS A 22 6.18 -0.74 2.05
N GLU A 23 5.48 0.36 1.78
CA GLU A 23 4.56 0.97 2.74
C GLU A 23 3.43 0.03 3.15
N LEU A 24 2.85 -0.69 2.18
CA LEU A 24 1.78 -1.64 2.45
C LEU A 24 2.25 -2.80 3.35
N LYS A 25 3.50 -3.26 3.21
CA LYS A 25 4.10 -4.23 4.14
C LYS A 25 4.24 -3.66 5.55
N LYS A 26 4.69 -2.41 5.69
CA LYS A 26 4.80 -1.75 7.01
C LYS A 26 3.44 -1.63 7.68
N ILE A 27 2.40 -1.25 6.93
CA ILE A 27 1.01 -1.16 7.41
C ILE A 27 0.50 -2.54 7.86
N GLN A 28 0.80 -3.61 7.11
CA GLN A 28 0.45 -4.98 7.51
C GLN A 28 1.14 -5.39 8.83
N SER A 29 2.42 -5.06 8.98
CA SER A 29 3.15 -5.31 10.23
C SER A 29 2.56 -4.53 11.41
N MET A 30 2.20 -3.25 11.22
CA MET A 30 1.51 -2.47 12.26
C MET A 30 0.16 -3.07 12.64
N GLU A 31 -0.63 -3.50 11.65
CA GLU A 31 -1.92 -4.18 11.88
C GLU A 31 -1.73 -5.43 12.75
N GLN A 32 -0.70 -6.22 12.48
CA GLN A 32 -0.38 -7.42 13.24
C GLN A 32 0.03 -7.10 14.68
N ILE A 33 0.93 -6.14 14.88
CA ILE A 33 1.38 -5.70 16.22
C ILE A 33 0.20 -5.22 17.06
N ILE A 34 -0.73 -4.45 16.49
CA ILE A 34 -1.91 -3.97 17.20
C ILE A 34 -2.81 -5.14 17.62
N ARG A 35 -3.02 -6.14 16.74
CA ARG A 35 -3.81 -7.34 17.06
C ARG A 35 -3.17 -8.17 18.17
N GLU A 36 -1.84 -8.32 18.14
CA GLU A 36 -1.08 -9.03 19.17
C GLU A 36 -1.21 -8.32 20.52
N LYS A 37 -1.06 -6.98 20.57
CA LYS A 37 -1.27 -6.19 21.79
C LYS A 37 -2.69 -6.31 22.35
N ILE A 38 -3.72 -6.34 21.50
CA ILE A 38 -5.10 -6.55 21.96
C ILE A 38 -5.24 -7.94 22.60
N LYS A 39 -4.67 -8.97 21.97
CA LYS A 39 -4.65 -10.33 22.54
C LYS A 39 -3.93 -10.39 23.88
N GLU A 40 -2.75 -9.80 23.98
CA GLU A 40 -1.98 -9.76 25.23
C GLU A 40 -2.78 -9.11 26.37
N ILE A 41 -3.49 -8.01 26.09
CA ILE A 41 -4.34 -7.35 27.08
C ILE A 41 -5.52 -8.26 27.47
N GLN A 42 -6.17 -8.92 26.51
CA GLN A 42 -7.27 -9.85 26.78
C GLN A 42 -6.82 -11.06 27.61
N GLU A 43 -5.63 -11.61 27.34
CA GLU A 43 -5.06 -12.73 28.07
C GLU A 43 -4.62 -12.34 29.49
N THR A 44 -4.12 -11.12 29.67
CA THR A 44 -3.78 -10.61 31.00
C THR A 44 -5.01 -10.25 31.84
N ASP A 45 -6.10 -9.75 31.24
CA ASP A 45 -7.35 -9.43 31.94
C ASP A 45 -8.04 -10.68 32.54
N ILE A 46 -7.90 -11.86 31.89
CA ILE A 46 -8.39 -13.15 32.42
C ILE A 46 -7.73 -13.51 33.77
N ASN A 47 -6.50 -13.04 34.03
CA ASN A 47 -5.78 -13.28 35.28
C ASN A 47 -6.05 -12.21 36.36
N PHE A 48 -6.79 -11.14 36.06
CA PHE A 48 -6.95 -9.96 36.91
C PHE A 48 -8.37 -9.77 37.47
N GLY A 49 -9.05 -10.87 37.84
CA GLY A 49 -10.27 -10.80 38.66
C GLY A 49 -10.13 -10.12 40.05
N ILE A 50 -8.99 -9.46 40.34
CA ILE A 50 -8.62 -8.98 41.69
C ILE A 50 -8.08 -7.54 41.73
N PHE A 51 -7.77 -6.86 40.60
CA PHE A 51 -7.27 -5.46 40.64
C PHE A 51 -8.18 -4.49 39.88
N SER A 52 -8.89 -3.64 40.64
CA SER A 52 -9.42 -2.39 40.09
C SER A 52 -8.25 -1.44 39.78
N PRO A 53 -8.19 -0.83 38.59
CA PRO A 53 -7.24 0.23 38.28
C PRO A 53 -7.31 1.35 39.34
N ARG A 54 -6.16 1.95 39.69
CA ARG A 54 -6.14 3.12 40.57
C ARG A 54 -6.79 4.31 39.83
N ILE A 55 -7.36 5.25 40.58
CA ILE A 55 -8.00 6.45 40.01
C ILE A 55 -7.00 7.18 39.10
N GLY A 56 -7.29 7.23 37.79
CA GLY A 56 -6.44 7.87 36.77
C GLY A 56 -5.79 6.90 35.78
N ASP A 57 -5.71 5.60 36.09
CA ASP A 57 -5.19 4.60 35.16
C ASP A 57 -6.25 4.22 34.11
N MET A 58 -5.85 4.23 32.84
CA MET A 58 -6.70 3.82 31.72
C MET A 58 -7.02 2.33 31.86
N SER A 59 -8.30 1.97 31.89
CA SER A 59 -8.69 0.57 32.07
C SER A 59 -8.20 -0.30 30.91
N PRO A 60 -7.95 -1.60 31.11
CA PRO A 60 -7.66 -2.53 30.01
C PRO A 60 -8.67 -2.43 28.86
N ARG A 61 -9.94 -2.19 29.20
CA ARG A 61 -11.04 -1.95 28.25
C ARG A 61 -10.86 -0.69 27.41
N ASP A 62 -10.46 0.41 28.03
CA ASP A 62 -10.22 1.67 27.32
C ASP A 62 -9.00 1.56 26.39
N LYS A 63 -7.96 0.85 26.84
CA LYS A 63 -6.77 0.57 26.04
C LYS A 63 -7.08 -0.32 24.82
N ILE A 64 -7.95 -1.33 24.99
CA ILE A 64 -8.47 -2.12 23.87
C ILE A 64 -9.23 -1.23 22.88
N LYS A 65 -10.15 -0.37 23.37
CA LYS A 65 -10.88 0.57 22.49
C LYS A 65 -9.95 1.50 21.71
N GLU A 66 -8.90 2.01 22.35
CA GLU A 66 -7.92 2.85 21.68
C GLU A 66 -7.20 2.07 20.56
N LEU A 67 -6.72 0.85 20.86
CA LEU A 67 -6.07 -0.03 19.90
C LEU A 67 -7.02 -0.44 18.75
N GLU A 68 -8.30 -0.68 19.02
CA GLU A 68 -9.32 -0.90 17.99
C GLU A 68 -9.51 0.33 17.10
N GLY A 69 -9.49 1.52 17.68
CA GLY A 69 -9.51 2.79 16.95
C GLY A 69 -8.29 2.96 16.04
N GLN A 70 -7.10 2.63 16.54
CA GLN A 70 -5.87 2.61 15.73
C GLN A 70 -5.95 1.56 14.61
N LEU A 71 -6.47 0.37 14.91
CA LEU A 71 -6.66 -0.70 13.94
C LEU A 71 -7.59 -0.29 12.80
N LYS A 72 -8.66 0.46 13.11
CA LYS A 72 -9.58 1.00 12.11
C LYS A 72 -8.85 1.94 11.16
N LYS A 73 -8.07 2.89 11.67
CA LYS A 73 -7.26 3.82 10.85
C LYS A 73 -6.27 3.07 9.96
N VAL A 74 -5.55 2.09 10.52
CA VAL A 74 -4.60 1.25 9.77
C VAL A 74 -5.30 0.50 8.62
N ARG A 75 -6.53 0.02 8.83
CA ARG A 75 -7.32 -0.65 7.79
C ARG A 75 -7.78 0.32 6.70
N GLU A 76 -8.17 1.53 7.05
CA GLU A 76 -8.52 2.59 6.10
C GLU A 76 -7.30 2.98 5.25
N ASP A 77 -6.15 3.24 5.88
CA ASP A 77 -4.89 3.53 5.19
C ASP A 77 -4.47 2.40 4.24
N LYS A 78 -4.64 1.15 4.67
CA LYS A 78 -4.40 -0.03 3.83
C LYS A 78 -5.31 -0.08 2.61
N ALA A 79 -6.57 0.32 2.73
CA ALA A 79 -7.50 0.36 1.61
C ALA A 79 -7.07 1.44 0.61
N THR A 80 -6.80 2.66 1.09
CA THR A 80 -6.30 3.78 0.26
C THR A 80 -5.02 3.41 -0.48
N GLN A 81 -4.06 2.77 0.20
CA GLN A 81 -2.81 2.33 -0.42
C GLN A 81 -3.03 1.25 -1.50
N ARG A 82 -4.03 0.37 -1.33
CA ARG A 82 -4.39 -0.62 -2.37
C ARG A 82 -5.00 0.04 -3.59
N GLU A 83 -5.85 1.04 -3.41
CA GLU A 83 -6.44 1.80 -4.50
C GLU A 83 -5.37 2.56 -5.29
N ASN A 84 -4.49 3.28 -4.60
CA ASN A 84 -3.35 3.97 -5.22
C ASN A 84 -2.47 3.02 -6.04
N LEU A 85 -2.22 1.81 -5.53
CA LEU A 85 -1.43 0.81 -6.22
C LEU A 85 -2.12 0.29 -7.49
N ASN A 86 -3.45 0.15 -7.46
CA ASN A 86 -4.22 -0.20 -8.65
C ASN A 86 -4.14 0.92 -9.70
N THR A 87 -4.29 2.18 -9.30
CA THR A 87 -4.14 3.33 -10.21
C THR A 87 -2.77 3.35 -10.89
N LEU A 88 -1.68 3.15 -10.13
CA LEU A 88 -0.33 3.08 -10.69
C LEU A 88 -0.15 1.89 -11.65
N ARG A 89 -0.80 0.74 -11.38
CA ARG A 89 -0.76 -0.42 -12.28
C ARG A 89 -1.46 -0.12 -13.60
N ASP A 90 -2.58 0.60 -13.56
CA ASP A 90 -3.32 0.99 -14.75
C ASP A 90 -2.53 2.02 -15.57
N GLU A 91 -1.90 3.01 -14.93
CA GLU A 91 -0.97 3.93 -15.58
C GLU A 91 0.20 3.19 -16.24
N ARG A 92 0.83 2.24 -15.52
CA ARG A 92 1.88 1.39 -16.09
C ARG A 92 1.40 0.65 -17.33
N ARG A 93 0.19 0.10 -17.32
CA ARG A 93 -0.39 -0.61 -18.46
C ARG A 93 -0.58 0.33 -19.65
N LYS A 94 -1.06 1.55 -19.43
CA LYS A 94 -1.22 2.57 -20.49
C LYS A 94 0.12 2.93 -21.12
N PHE A 95 1.15 3.25 -20.33
CA PHE A 95 2.47 3.59 -20.86
C PHE A 95 3.14 2.42 -21.59
N LYS A 96 2.92 1.19 -21.13
CA LYS A 96 3.39 0.00 -21.83
C LYS A 96 2.68 -0.17 -23.18
N GLY A 97 1.36 0.01 -23.23
CA GLY A 97 0.59 -0.03 -24.47
C GLY A 97 1.09 0.99 -25.49
N MET A 98 1.27 2.25 -25.08
CA MET A 98 1.83 3.29 -25.93
C MET A 98 3.24 2.95 -26.47
N LEU A 99 4.07 2.26 -25.69
CA LEU A 99 5.38 1.80 -26.13
C LEU A 99 5.30 0.69 -27.18
N ASP A 100 4.32 -0.20 -27.06
CA ASP A 100 4.13 -1.30 -27.99
C ASP A 100 3.52 -0.78 -29.32
N GLU A 101 2.54 0.11 -29.26
CA GLU A 101 2.01 0.84 -30.42
C GLU A 101 3.11 1.61 -31.16
N LEU A 102 3.99 2.31 -30.43
CA LEU A 102 5.10 3.05 -31.04
C LEU A 102 6.07 2.12 -31.77
N LYS A 103 6.31 0.89 -31.26
CA LYS A 103 7.15 -0.09 -31.97
C LYS A 103 6.47 -0.60 -33.24
N GLU A 104 5.15 -0.83 -33.20
CA GLU A 104 4.40 -1.27 -34.37
C GLU A 104 4.46 -0.22 -35.48
N LEU A 105 4.30 1.06 -35.13
CA LEU A 105 4.45 2.18 -36.07
C LEU A 105 5.87 2.28 -36.63
N GLU A 106 6.90 2.15 -35.78
CA GLU A 106 8.31 2.10 -36.22
C GLU A 106 8.56 0.96 -37.21
N ASN A 107 7.92 -0.21 -37.01
CA ASN A 107 8.06 -1.36 -37.91
C ASN A 107 7.34 -1.13 -39.25
N LEU A 108 6.11 -0.62 -39.22
CA LEU A 108 5.34 -0.28 -40.42
C LEU A 108 6.04 0.77 -41.29
N ALA A 109 6.65 1.79 -40.68
CA ALA A 109 7.41 2.80 -41.40
C ALA A 109 8.65 2.19 -42.10
N LYS A 110 9.37 1.30 -41.40
CA LYS A 110 10.50 0.56 -41.99
C LYS A 110 10.09 -0.32 -43.16
N GLU A 111 8.95 -1.02 -43.05
CA GLU A 111 8.41 -1.86 -44.13
C GLU A 111 8.01 -1.03 -45.36
N LYS A 112 7.57 0.21 -45.16
CA LYS A 112 7.21 1.14 -46.24
C LYS A 112 8.39 1.95 -46.79
N GLY A 113 9.60 1.77 -46.24
CA GLY A 113 10.78 2.57 -46.63
C GLY A 113 10.72 4.03 -46.18
N GLU A 114 9.80 4.37 -45.28
CA GLU A 114 9.67 5.71 -44.70
C GLU A 114 10.56 5.79 -43.46
N HIS A 115 11.56 6.68 -43.48
CA HIS A 115 12.35 6.98 -42.30
C HIS A 115 11.56 7.97 -41.40
N LEU A 116 11.06 7.47 -40.27
CA LEU A 116 10.55 8.27 -39.14
C LEU A 116 11.68 8.71 -38.21
#